data_AF-A0A1Y6D329-F1
#
_entry.id   AF-A0A1Y6D329-F1
#
_cell.length_a   1.000
_cell.length_b   1.000
_cell.length_c   1.000
_cell.angle_alpha   90.00
_cell.angle_beta   90.00
_cell.angle_gamma   90.00
#
_symmetry.space_group_name_H-M   'P 1'
#
loop_
_entity.id
_entity.type
_entity.pdbx_description
1 polymer ?
#
loop_
_entity_poly.entity_id
_entity_poly.type
_entity_poly.pdbx_seq_one_letter_code
_entity_poly.pdbx_strand_id
1 'polypeptide(L)'
;MNQKQHPASKTHVHTTALGLALASTLAAAAPGDLDPGFGTDGKVLTSFSPASVDAADVAVQADGKIVQAGALQDSATYNTDALLVRYNTDGSLDTGFGTGGKATVDYGEVYDGARAVKILADGKILAAGSATSANNTSRMVVSRHNPDGSLDTAFGTNGLAAAPLGTDAFAEGAGLVVQSDGKIIVVGTLKAADDGDFALARFLPDGSPDTSFGDGGTVSVDFGGVQQNGLGVALQSGGKIVVAGFQKTSANGEAIAIARFNTDGSVDGGFGQNGWVIGDFGDQYIHAYGVTVQADDAIVVAGNRGQSLVQPYTETCAVVRYGKDGALDTGFGSGGIFNGGDGACHDVAVTASGQLLVGGTSNPSDFAVYRLDAQGVLDTGFGQGGKAVIGFGDAMALGRGLALTGDGKAVISGGVYGSTNDLGLARLDAGASPTPTPTPTPTPTPTPTPTGSPSLNLDAPGTWRQGEKQTLSWTTQQIDGKRSVTVKFSKNGGARFKRLKTIPNKKGQLAWKPVKAQVTNQGVLKVCAKPTKQAAAVCDSANIVVLPKQ
;
A
#
# COMPACT_ATOMS: atom_id res chain seq x y z
N MET A 1 -86.80 -34.44 40.68
CA MET A 1 -87.03 -33.13 41.33
C MET A 1 -85.68 -32.57 41.78
N ASN A 2 -85.25 -31.50 41.13
CA ASN A 2 -84.16 -30.54 41.42
C ASN A 2 -82.94 -30.97 42.25
N GLN A 3 -81.84 -31.19 41.53
CA GLN A 3 -80.49 -30.90 42.01
C GLN A 3 -80.34 -29.40 42.30
N LYS A 4 -79.77 -29.05 43.46
CA LYS A 4 -79.13 -27.73 43.69
C LYS A 4 -77.63 -27.96 43.86
N GLN A 5 -76.86 -27.38 42.95
CA GLN A 5 -75.40 -27.32 42.99
C GLN A 5 -74.93 -26.24 43.98
N HIS A 6 -73.89 -26.54 44.75
CA HIS A 6 -73.02 -25.56 45.40
C HIS A 6 -71.85 -25.22 44.47
N PRO A 7 -71.40 -23.96 44.34
CA PRO A 7 -70.24 -23.64 43.55
C PRO A 7 -68.96 -23.80 44.38
N ALA A 8 -68.03 -24.62 43.89
CA ALA A 8 -66.65 -24.65 44.35
C ALA A 8 -65.85 -23.54 43.63
N SER A 9 -65.27 -22.63 44.41
CA SER A 9 -64.34 -21.61 43.93
C SER A 9 -63.06 -22.26 43.42
N LYS A 10 -62.81 -22.18 42.10
CA LYS A 10 -61.49 -22.46 41.50
C LYS A 10 -60.69 -21.16 41.44
N THR A 11 -59.66 -21.07 42.26
CA THR A 11 -58.60 -20.06 42.16
C THR A 11 -57.73 -20.38 40.94
N HIS A 12 -57.79 -19.52 39.92
CA HIS A 12 -56.83 -19.54 38.82
C HIS A 12 -55.50 -18.93 39.29
N VAL A 13 -54.49 -19.77 39.47
CA VAL A 13 -53.11 -19.31 39.57
C VAL A 13 -52.64 -19.01 38.15
N HIS A 14 -52.57 -17.72 37.79
CA HIS A 14 -51.83 -17.28 36.62
C HIS A 14 -50.34 -17.37 36.93
N THR A 15 -49.70 -18.46 36.51
CA THR A 15 -48.24 -18.49 36.33
C THR A 15 -47.90 -17.68 35.10
N THR A 16 -47.60 -16.39 35.29
CA THR A 16 -46.89 -15.58 34.31
C THR A 16 -45.48 -16.13 34.16
N ALA A 17 -45.26 -16.97 33.14
CA ALA A 17 -43.91 -17.29 32.68
C ALA A 17 -43.33 -16.01 32.07
N LEU A 18 -42.48 -15.32 32.85
CA LEU A 18 -41.65 -14.24 32.35
C LEU A 18 -40.58 -14.88 31.45
N GLY A 19 -40.89 -15.00 30.16
CA GLY A 19 -39.92 -15.39 29.15
C GLY A 19 -38.82 -14.33 29.10
N LEU A 20 -37.67 -14.63 29.72
CA LEU A 20 -36.46 -13.84 29.56
C LEU A 20 -35.98 -14.05 28.12
N ALA A 21 -36.45 -13.22 27.20
CA ALA A 21 -35.84 -13.11 25.89
C ALA A 21 -34.41 -12.60 26.11
N LEU A 22 -33.44 -13.50 26.12
CA LEU A 22 -32.06 -13.13 25.86
C LEU A 22 -32.06 -12.57 24.44
N ALA A 23 -32.17 -11.25 24.31
CA ALA A 23 -31.68 -10.58 23.13
C ALA A 23 -30.18 -10.89 23.09
N SER A 24 -29.80 -11.87 22.26
CA SER A 24 -28.42 -12.01 21.85
C SER A 24 -28.08 -10.72 21.14
N THR A 25 -27.45 -9.78 21.85
CA THR A 25 -26.74 -8.70 21.20
C THR A 25 -25.71 -9.39 20.31
N LEU A 26 -25.94 -9.39 19.00
CA LEU A 26 -24.89 -9.71 18.05
C LEU A 26 -23.73 -8.80 18.43
N ALA A 27 -22.66 -9.40 18.96
CA ALA A 27 -21.43 -8.66 19.19
C ALA A 27 -21.04 -8.09 17.83
N ALA A 28 -20.88 -6.77 17.75
CA ALA A 28 -20.35 -6.14 16.55
C ALA A 28 -19.00 -6.79 16.23
N ALA A 29 -18.76 -7.10 14.96
CA ALA A 29 -17.49 -7.65 14.50
C ALA A 29 -16.35 -6.73 14.99
N ALA A 30 -15.31 -7.33 15.57
CA ALA A 30 -14.11 -6.57 15.91
C ALA A 30 -13.34 -6.25 14.63
N PRO A 31 -12.57 -5.16 14.59
CA PRO A 31 -11.73 -4.89 13.44
C PRO A 31 -10.78 -6.04 13.12
N GLY A 32 -10.70 -6.43 11.85
CA GLY A 32 -9.93 -7.58 11.37
C GLY A 32 -10.68 -8.91 11.45
N ASP A 33 -11.88 -8.95 12.03
CA ASP A 33 -12.76 -10.12 11.93
C ASP A 33 -13.28 -10.27 10.50
N LEU A 34 -13.40 -11.52 10.06
CA LEU A 34 -14.06 -11.88 8.81
C LEU A 34 -15.54 -11.49 8.87
N ASP A 35 -16.07 -10.97 7.76
CA ASP A 35 -17.48 -10.60 7.64
C ASP A 35 -18.35 -11.85 7.45
N PRO A 36 -19.14 -12.28 8.45
CA PRO A 36 -19.91 -13.53 8.35
C PRO A 36 -21.01 -13.46 7.29
N GLY A 37 -21.39 -12.27 6.82
CA GLY A 37 -22.37 -12.07 5.75
C GLY A 37 -21.79 -12.19 4.33
N PHE A 38 -20.52 -12.58 4.19
CA PHE A 38 -19.84 -12.71 2.91
C PHE A 38 -19.40 -14.16 2.65
N GLY A 39 -19.90 -14.76 1.58
CA GLY A 39 -19.60 -16.14 1.20
C GLY A 39 -19.86 -17.12 2.34
N THR A 40 -18.89 -17.99 2.60
CA THR A 40 -18.88 -18.91 3.75
C THR A 40 -17.90 -18.38 4.78
N ASP A 41 -18.40 -17.92 5.93
CA ASP A 41 -17.60 -17.40 7.04
C ASP A 41 -16.61 -16.28 6.62
N GLY A 42 -17.06 -15.39 5.73
CA GLY A 42 -16.27 -14.26 5.22
C GLY A 42 -15.35 -14.58 4.06
N LYS A 43 -15.45 -15.77 3.47
CA LYS A 43 -14.56 -16.25 2.40
C LYS A 43 -15.34 -16.76 1.19
N VAL A 44 -14.75 -16.61 0.02
CA VAL A 44 -15.24 -17.18 -1.24
C VAL A 44 -14.09 -17.90 -1.91
N LEU A 45 -14.33 -19.15 -2.30
CA LEU A 45 -13.45 -19.95 -3.15
C LEU A 45 -14.18 -20.23 -4.47
N THR A 46 -13.64 -19.74 -5.57
CA THR A 46 -14.24 -19.92 -6.91
C THR A 46 -13.37 -20.87 -7.72
N SER A 47 -13.89 -22.08 -7.96
CA SER A 47 -13.12 -23.09 -8.68
C SER A 47 -13.22 -22.97 -10.20
N PHE A 48 -12.11 -23.29 -10.87
CA PHE A 48 -11.99 -23.29 -12.33
C PHE A 48 -11.67 -24.66 -12.93
N SER A 49 -11.66 -25.73 -12.14
CA SER A 49 -11.34 -27.09 -12.60
C SER A 49 -12.15 -27.51 -13.84
N PRO A 50 -11.53 -28.13 -14.86
CA PRO A 50 -10.12 -28.55 -14.95
C PRO A 50 -9.14 -27.46 -15.39
N ALA A 51 -9.60 -26.24 -15.66
CA ALA A 51 -8.74 -25.09 -15.97
C ALA A 51 -8.03 -24.57 -14.70
N SER A 52 -7.03 -23.71 -14.91
CA SER A 52 -6.25 -23.08 -13.84
C SER A 52 -6.37 -21.57 -13.96
N VAL A 53 -6.29 -20.84 -12.85
CA VAL A 53 -6.30 -19.37 -12.84
C VAL A 53 -5.10 -18.79 -12.10
N ASP A 54 -4.67 -17.61 -12.51
CA ASP A 54 -3.77 -16.75 -11.76
C ASP A 54 -4.51 -15.46 -11.37
N ALA A 55 -4.42 -15.07 -10.11
CA ALA A 55 -5.08 -13.88 -9.58
C ALA A 55 -4.11 -12.69 -9.56
N ALA A 56 -4.62 -11.48 -9.81
CA ALA A 56 -3.78 -10.29 -9.80
C ALA A 56 -4.32 -9.17 -8.92
N ASP A 57 -5.55 -8.70 -9.15
CA ASP A 57 -6.04 -7.46 -8.54
C ASP A 57 -7.55 -7.54 -8.25
N VAL A 58 -8.07 -6.59 -7.46
CA VAL A 58 -9.48 -6.47 -7.11
C VAL A 58 -9.91 -5.01 -7.05
N ALA A 59 -11.13 -4.74 -7.52
CA ALA A 59 -11.77 -3.44 -7.35
C ALA A 59 -13.23 -3.60 -6.93
N VAL A 60 -13.76 -2.58 -6.25
CA VAL A 60 -15.14 -2.53 -5.78
C VAL A 60 -15.93 -1.50 -6.59
N GLN A 61 -17.09 -1.90 -7.09
CA GLN A 61 -18.03 -1.02 -7.76
C GLN A 61 -18.83 -0.17 -6.76
N ALA A 62 -19.41 0.93 -7.21
CA ALA A 62 -20.18 1.84 -6.35
C ALA A 62 -21.41 1.17 -5.70
N ASP A 63 -21.96 0.11 -6.32
CA ASP A 63 -23.04 -0.71 -5.77
C ASP A 63 -22.56 -1.81 -4.79
N GLY A 64 -21.26 -1.84 -4.49
CA GLY A 64 -20.63 -2.78 -3.58
C GLY A 64 -20.26 -4.12 -4.21
N LYS A 65 -20.56 -4.35 -5.50
CA LYS A 65 -20.08 -5.56 -6.19
C LYS A 65 -18.56 -5.53 -6.34
N ILE A 66 -17.96 -6.71 -6.37
CA ILE A 66 -16.50 -6.88 -6.35
C ILE A 66 -16.07 -7.50 -7.67
N VAL A 67 -15.09 -6.91 -8.35
CA VAL A 67 -14.51 -7.43 -9.59
C VAL A 67 -13.07 -7.85 -9.30
N GLN A 68 -12.77 -9.13 -9.48
CA GLN A 68 -11.41 -9.67 -9.40
C GLN A 68 -10.84 -9.87 -10.81
N ALA A 69 -9.59 -9.49 -11.00
CA ALA A 69 -8.85 -9.64 -12.25
C ALA A 69 -7.76 -10.71 -12.15
N GLY A 70 -7.45 -11.32 -13.29
CA GLY A 70 -6.43 -12.34 -13.41
C GLY A 70 -6.24 -12.87 -14.83
N ALA A 71 -5.77 -14.10 -14.92
CA ALA A 71 -5.63 -14.85 -16.16
C ALA A 71 -6.25 -16.25 -16.01
N LEU A 72 -7.01 -16.69 -17.01
CA LEU A 72 -7.53 -18.04 -17.12
C LEU A 72 -6.64 -18.85 -18.06
N GLN A 73 -6.07 -19.94 -17.57
CA GLN A 73 -5.30 -20.87 -18.39
C GLN A 73 -6.17 -22.01 -18.91
N ASP A 74 -6.18 -22.18 -20.23
CA ASP A 74 -6.84 -23.30 -20.87
C ASP A 74 -6.07 -24.60 -20.61
N SER A 75 -6.78 -25.62 -20.14
CA SER A 75 -6.19 -26.91 -19.75
C SER A 75 -5.64 -27.75 -20.91
N ALA A 76 -6.03 -27.47 -22.15
CA ALA A 76 -5.62 -28.25 -23.32
C ALA A 76 -4.42 -27.62 -24.05
N THR A 77 -4.40 -26.29 -24.14
CA THR A 77 -3.43 -25.51 -24.91
C THR A 77 -2.38 -24.83 -24.03
N TYR A 78 -2.67 -24.63 -22.73
CA TYR A 78 -1.89 -23.80 -21.80
C TYR A 78 -1.81 -22.31 -22.16
N ASN A 79 -2.58 -21.87 -23.16
CA ASN A 79 -2.79 -20.46 -23.45
C ASN A 79 -3.53 -19.80 -22.29
N THR A 80 -3.32 -18.50 -22.11
CA THR A 80 -4.04 -17.74 -21.09
C THR A 80 -4.83 -16.60 -21.69
N ASP A 81 -6.06 -16.42 -21.22
CA ASP A 81 -6.90 -15.26 -21.53
C ASP A 81 -7.01 -14.35 -20.30
N ALA A 82 -7.15 -13.05 -20.52
CA ALA A 82 -7.48 -12.14 -19.44
C ALA A 82 -8.85 -12.49 -18.84
N LEU A 83 -8.95 -12.50 -17.51
CA LEU A 83 -10.15 -12.91 -16.78
C LEU A 83 -10.61 -11.79 -15.84
N LEU A 84 -11.92 -11.50 -15.88
CA LEU A 84 -12.63 -10.75 -14.86
C LEU A 84 -13.74 -11.63 -14.26
N VAL A 85 -13.82 -11.68 -12.94
CA VAL A 85 -14.89 -12.36 -12.22
C VAL A 85 -15.59 -11.39 -11.29
N ARG A 86 -16.93 -11.38 -11.32
CA ARG A 86 -17.72 -10.51 -10.46
C ARG A 86 -18.51 -11.26 -9.40
N TYR A 87 -18.50 -10.67 -8.21
CA TYR A 87 -19.21 -11.13 -7.04
C TYR A 87 -20.20 -10.08 -6.56
N ASN A 88 -21.34 -10.55 -6.08
CA ASN A 88 -22.31 -9.74 -5.35
C ASN A 88 -21.76 -9.32 -3.98
N THR A 89 -22.47 -8.39 -3.34
CA THR A 89 -22.12 -7.91 -2.00
C THR A 89 -22.18 -8.99 -0.92
N ASP A 90 -22.78 -10.14 -1.17
CA ASP A 90 -22.80 -11.29 -0.27
C ASP A 90 -21.74 -12.34 -0.64
N GLY A 91 -20.88 -12.09 -1.62
CA GLY A 91 -19.83 -13.00 -2.08
C GLY A 91 -20.29 -14.08 -3.05
N SER A 92 -21.59 -14.17 -3.37
CA SER A 92 -22.06 -15.04 -4.45
C SER A 92 -21.60 -14.53 -5.82
N LEU A 93 -21.41 -15.41 -6.80
CA LEU A 93 -21.10 -14.99 -8.17
C LEU A 93 -22.28 -14.20 -8.77
N ASP A 94 -21.99 -13.06 -9.41
CA ASP A 94 -23.00 -12.29 -10.13
C ASP A 94 -23.26 -12.91 -11.51
N THR A 95 -24.29 -13.74 -11.62
CA THR A 95 -24.62 -14.44 -12.87
C THR A 95 -25.02 -13.51 -14.02
N GLY A 96 -25.32 -12.24 -13.75
CA GLY A 96 -25.57 -11.20 -14.77
C GLY A 96 -24.30 -10.57 -15.34
N PHE A 97 -23.11 -10.97 -14.88
CA PHE A 97 -21.83 -10.51 -15.41
C PHE A 97 -21.21 -11.54 -16.37
N GLY A 98 -20.95 -11.12 -17.60
CA GLY A 98 -20.41 -11.97 -18.65
C GLY A 98 -21.20 -13.27 -18.79
N THR A 99 -20.50 -14.40 -18.75
CA THR A 99 -21.11 -15.74 -18.69
C THR A 99 -20.94 -16.33 -17.30
N GLY A 100 -22.03 -16.39 -16.52
CA GLY A 100 -22.03 -17.03 -15.20
C GLY A 100 -21.10 -16.36 -14.19
N GLY A 101 -20.99 -15.03 -14.25
CA GLY A 101 -20.13 -14.22 -13.37
C GLY A 101 -18.70 -14.01 -13.88
N LYS A 102 -18.40 -14.43 -15.11
CA LYS A 102 -17.05 -14.43 -15.67
C LYS A 102 -17.02 -13.78 -17.05
N ALA A 103 -16.04 -12.92 -17.28
CA ALA A 103 -15.72 -12.38 -18.59
C ALA A 103 -14.28 -12.75 -18.92
N THR A 104 -14.08 -13.43 -20.05
CA THR A 104 -12.76 -13.78 -20.59
C THR A 104 -12.50 -12.97 -21.84
N VAL A 105 -11.29 -12.46 -21.98
CA VAL A 105 -10.90 -11.62 -23.11
C VAL A 105 -9.54 -12.05 -23.64
N ASP A 106 -9.51 -12.38 -24.92
CA ASP A 106 -8.32 -12.58 -25.72
C ASP A 106 -7.78 -11.20 -26.13
N TYR A 107 -6.55 -10.87 -25.72
CA TYR A 107 -5.86 -9.63 -26.08
C TYR A 107 -5.10 -9.73 -27.41
N GLY A 108 -5.24 -10.86 -28.11
CA GLY A 108 -4.78 -11.12 -29.46
C GLY A 108 -3.47 -11.89 -29.55
N GLU A 109 -3.01 -12.47 -28.44
CA GLU A 109 -1.75 -13.23 -28.36
C GLU A 109 -1.96 -14.58 -27.63
N VAL A 110 -0.87 -15.23 -27.21
CA VAL A 110 -0.93 -16.59 -26.64
C VAL A 110 -1.10 -16.58 -25.12
N TYR A 111 -0.48 -15.61 -24.46
CA TYR A 111 -0.53 -15.45 -23.01
C TYR A 111 -0.97 -14.04 -22.64
N ASP A 112 -2.26 -13.95 -22.33
CA ASP A 112 -2.92 -12.73 -21.92
C ASP A 112 -3.27 -12.79 -20.43
N GLY A 113 -3.19 -11.64 -19.77
CA GLY A 113 -3.56 -11.55 -18.36
C GLY A 113 -3.91 -10.12 -17.96
N ALA A 114 -5.01 -9.98 -17.21
CA ALA A 114 -5.34 -8.73 -16.54
C ALA A 114 -4.57 -8.68 -15.20
N ARG A 115 -3.63 -7.75 -15.10
CA ARG A 115 -2.81 -7.52 -13.91
C ARG A 115 -3.34 -6.42 -13.00
N ALA A 116 -4.14 -5.49 -13.54
CA ALA A 116 -4.76 -4.41 -12.79
C ALA A 116 -6.22 -4.19 -13.22
N VAL A 117 -7.08 -3.78 -12.29
CA VAL A 117 -8.49 -3.46 -12.56
C VAL A 117 -8.91 -2.13 -11.92
N LYS A 118 -9.67 -1.32 -12.66
CA LYS A 118 -10.26 -0.07 -12.15
C LYS A 118 -11.71 0.06 -12.59
N ILE A 119 -12.54 0.53 -11.67
CA ILE A 119 -13.94 0.88 -11.94
C ILE A 119 -14.02 2.38 -12.27
N LEU A 120 -14.64 2.70 -13.39
CA LEU A 120 -14.93 4.07 -13.81
C LEU A 120 -16.20 4.60 -13.14
N ALA A 121 -16.33 5.93 -13.07
CA ALA A 121 -17.47 6.58 -12.42
C ALA A 121 -18.84 6.25 -13.08
N ASP A 122 -18.84 5.88 -14.36
CA ASP A 122 -20.03 5.44 -15.10
C ASP A 122 -20.33 3.94 -14.93
N GLY A 123 -19.56 3.23 -14.10
CA GLY A 123 -19.70 1.80 -13.84
C GLY A 123 -18.98 0.91 -14.85
N LYS A 124 -18.38 1.45 -15.91
CA LYS A 124 -17.51 0.67 -16.81
C LYS A 124 -16.26 0.21 -16.07
N ILE A 125 -15.65 -0.86 -16.59
CA ILE A 125 -14.52 -1.52 -15.97
C ILE A 125 -13.35 -1.47 -16.94
N LEU A 126 -12.21 -1.00 -16.45
CA LEU A 126 -10.94 -1.09 -17.16
C LEU A 126 -10.13 -2.23 -16.56
N ALA A 127 -9.57 -3.07 -17.43
CA ALA A 127 -8.59 -4.08 -17.06
C ALA A 127 -7.33 -3.88 -17.89
N ALA A 128 -6.17 -3.90 -17.24
CA ALA A 128 -4.89 -3.69 -17.91
C ALA A 128 -3.90 -4.80 -17.56
N GLY A 129 -2.99 -5.09 -18.47
CA GLY A 129 -1.94 -6.07 -18.26
C GLY A 129 -1.15 -6.27 -19.54
N SER A 130 -0.87 -7.53 -19.88
CA SER A 130 0.02 -7.88 -20.98
C SER A 130 -0.66 -8.84 -21.95
N ALA A 131 -0.34 -8.69 -23.23
CA ALA A 131 -0.59 -9.68 -24.28
C ALA A 131 0.76 -10.18 -24.80
N THR A 132 1.05 -11.46 -24.61
CA THR A 132 2.37 -12.03 -24.89
C THR A 132 2.28 -13.12 -25.94
N SER A 133 3.05 -12.97 -27.01
CA SER A 133 3.08 -13.89 -28.13
C SER A 133 3.88 -15.16 -27.82
N ALA A 134 3.79 -16.17 -28.69
CA ALA A 134 4.58 -17.39 -28.58
C ALA A 134 6.10 -17.18 -28.69
N ASN A 135 6.57 -16.06 -29.25
CA ASN A 135 8.00 -15.75 -29.37
C ASN A 135 8.49 -14.80 -28.27
N ASN A 136 7.71 -14.62 -27.19
CA ASN A 136 8.00 -13.77 -26.04
C ASN A 136 8.12 -12.27 -26.38
N THR A 137 7.44 -11.78 -27.42
CA THR A 137 7.13 -10.36 -27.53
C THR A 137 5.89 -10.06 -26.69
N SER A 138 5.86 -8.93 -25.99
CA SER A 138 4.75 -8.60 -25.09
C SER A 138 4.34 -7.15 -25.23
N ARG A 139 3.04 -6.87 -25.15
CA ARG A 139 2.48 -5.52 -25.27
C ARG A 139 1.64 -5.20 -24.04
N MET A 140 1.76 -3.96 -23.56
CA MET A 140 0.80 -3.43 -22.59
C MET A 140 -0.55 -3.22 -23.27
N VAL A 141 -1.59 -3.82 -22.71
CA VAL A 141 -2.96 -3.76 -23.25
C VAL A 141 -3.93 -3.32 -22.17
N VAL A 142 -4.93 -2.52 -22.58
CA VAL A 142 -6.10 -2.15 -21.79
C VAL A 142 -7.33 -2.64 -22.52
N SER A 143 -8.23 -3.29 -21.78
CA SER A 143 -9.58 -3.57 -22.23
C SER A 143 -10.59 -2.76 -21.43
N ARG A 144 -11.69 -2.35 -22.08
CA ARG A 144 -12.83 -1.73 -21.40
C ARG A 144 -14.07 -2.60 -21.53
N HIS A 145 -14.78 -2.74 -20.42
CA HIS A 145 -15.99 -3.53 -20.32
C HIS A 145 -17.14 -2.67 -19.85
N ASN A 146 -18.33 -2.98 -20.32
CA ASN A 146 -19.59 -2.46 -19.81
C ASN A 146 -19.85 -2.98 -18.39
N PRO A 147 -20.79 -2.36 -17.65
CA PRO A 147 -21.17 -2.82 -16.32
C PRO A 147 -21.74 -4.25 -16.28
N ASP A 148 -22.08 -4.88 -17.40
CA ASP A 148 -22.50 -6.28 -17.47
C ASP A 148 -21.36 -7.24 -17.81
N GLY A 149 -20.12 -6.75 -17.93
CA GLY A 149 -18.94 -7.56 -18.28
C GLY A 149 -18.79 -7.85 -19.76
N SER A 150 -19.69 -7.38 -20.62
CA SER A 150 -19.44 -7.39 -22.07
C SER A 150 -18.35 -6.38 -22.44
N LEU A 151 -17.55 -6.66 -23.46
CA LEU A 151 -16.58 -5.69 -23.98
C LEU A 151 -17.29 -4.45 -24.53
N ASP A 152 -16.78 -3.26 -24.18
CA ASP A 152 -17.22 -2.01 -24.76
C ASP A 152 -16.52 -1.81 -26.11
N THR A 153 -17.16 -2.25 -27.18
CA THR A 153 -16.59 -2.24 -28.53
C THR A 153 -16.32 -0.84 -29.08
N ALA A 154 -16.79 0.23 -28.42
CA ALA A 154 -16.47 1.61 -28.79
C ALA A 154 -15.14 2.10 -28.19
N PHE A 155 -14.48 1.31 -27.34
CA PHE A 155 -13.16 1.62 -26.80
C PHE A 155 -12.05 1.03 -27.68
N GLY A 156 -11.10 1.87 -28.08
CA GLY A 156 -9.97 1.50 -28.91
C GLY A 156 -10.42 0.75 -30.17
N THR A 157 -9.84 -0.43 -30.39
CA THR A 157 -10.26 -1.36 -31.43
C THR A 157 -10.97 -2.55 -30.81
N ASN A 158 -12.29 -2.65 -31.01
CA ASN A 158 -13.13 -3.74 -30.51
C ASN A 158 -13.06 -3.95 -28.98
N GLY A 159 -12.90 -2.87 -28.21
CA GLY A 159 -12.80 -2.92 -26.75
C GLY A 159 -11.38 -2.98 -26.21
N LEU A 160 -10.36 -2.98 -27.08
CA LEU A 160 -8.95 -3.11 -26.72
C LEU A 160 -8.13 -1.89 -27.16
N ALA A 161 -7.17 -1.49 -26.34
CA ALA A 161 -6.17 -0.49 -26.65
C ALA A 161 -4.78 -1.02 -26.28
N ALA A 162 -3.82 -0.91 -27.19
CA ALA A 162 -2.44 -1.37 -26.98
C ALA A 162 -1.46 -0.19 -26.98
N ALA A 163 -0.46 -0.25 -26.10
CA ALA A 163 0.55 0.80 -25.99
C ALA A 163 1.40 0.87 -27.29
N PRO A 164 1.71 2.07 -27.80
CA PRO A 164 2.49 2.23 -29.03
C PRO A 164 4.01 2.10 -28.78
N LEU A 165 4.44 1.03 -28.11
CA LEU A 165 5.83 0.78 -27.68
C LEU A 165 6.69 -0.02 -28.67
N GLY A 166 6.21 -0.19 -29.92
CA GLY A 166 6.84 -1.05 -30.92
C GLY A 166 6.47 -2.53 -30.76
N THR A 167 6.53 -3.31 -31.85
CA THR A 167 6.06 -4.71 -31.90
C THR A 167 7.09 -5.74 -31.46
N ASP A 168 8.36 -5.35 -31.40
CA ASP A 168 9.48 -6.26 -31.14
C ASP A 168 10.00 -6.15 -29.69
N ALA A 169 9.34 -5.34 -28.86
CA ALA A 169 9.71 -5.13 -27.47
C ALA A 169 8.94 -6.06 -26.53
N PHE A 170 9.47 -6.26 -25.34
CA PHE A 170 8.77 -6.93 -24.25
C PHE A 170 8.27 -5.88 -23.27
N ALA A 171 6.96 -5.59 -23.31
CA ALA A 171 6.32 -4.59 -22.46
C ALA A 171 5.25 -5.26 -21.56
N GLU A 172 5.53 -5.35 -20.26
CA GLU A 172 4.61 -5.95 -19.29
C GLU A 172 3.79 -4.89 -18.57
N GLY A 173 2.46 -4.94 -18.65
CA GLY A 173 1.57 -4.07 -17.90
C GLY A 173 1.37 -4.60 -16.49
N ALA A 174 1.58 -3.75 -15.49
CA ALA A 174 1.47 -4.12 -14.08
C ALA A 174 0.44 -3.29 -13.31
N GLY A 175 0.36 -1.97 -13.59
CA GLY A 175 -0.51 -1.06 -12.85
C GLY A 175 -1.34 -0.14 -13.74
N LEU A 176 -2.45 0.36 -13.20
CA LEU A 176 -3.44 1.17 -13.92
C LEU A 176 -3.99 2.30 -13.03
N VAL A 177 -4.01 3.53 -13.55
CA VAL A 177 -4.72 4.67 -12.95
C VAL A 177 -5.49 5.46 -14.00
N VAL A 178 -6.50 6.20 -13.54
CA VAL A 178 -7.32 7.09 -14.35
C VAL A 178 -7.18 8.51 -13.80
N GLN A 179 -6.78 9.45 -14.64
CA GLN A 179 -6.67 10.86 -14.30
C GLN A 179 -8.07 11.49 -14.20
N SER A 180 -8.17 12.66 -13.56
CA SER A 180 -9.45 13.34 -13.33
C SER A 180 -10.17 13.76 -14.62
N ASP A 181 -9.45 13.86 -15.73
CA ASP A 181 -9.99 14.16 -17.07
C ASP A 181 -10.35 12.89 -17.86
N GLY A 182 -10.30 11.72 -17.21
CA GLY A 182 -10.65 10.43 -17.80
C GLY A 182 -9.51 9.78 -18.61
N LYS A 183 -8.34 10.42 -18.73
CA LYS A 183 -7.19 9.78 -19.39
C LYS A 183 -6.70 8.60 -18.56
N ILE A 184 -6.29 7.55 -19.26
CA ILE A 184 -5.94 6.25 -18.68
C ILE A 184 -4.44 6.06 -18.79
N ILE A 185 -3.77 5.74 -17.68
CA ILE A 185 -2.33 5.46 -17.66
C ILE A 185 -2.11 4.02 -17.23
N VAL A 186 -1.38 3.29 -18.07
CA VAL A 186 -0.83 1.97 -17.74
C VAL A 186 0.64 2.13 -17.47
N VAL A 187 1.12 1.43 -16.46
CA VAL A 187 2.56 1.37 -16.13
C VAL A 187 3.04 -0.06 -16.16
N GLY A 188 4.34 -0.20 -16.35
CA GLY A 188 4.93 -1.50 -16.57
C GLY A 188 6.43 -1.46 -16.72
N THR A 189 6.93 -2.51 -17.36
CA THR A 189 8.35 -2.66 -17.70
C THR A 189 8.51 -2.82 -19.20
N LEU A 190 9.37 -2.04 -19.83
CA LEU A 190 9.78 -2.21 -21.22
C LEU A 190 11.19 -2.78 -21.25
N LYS A 191 11.40 -3.97 -21.85
CA LYS A 191 12.74 -4.54 -22.02
C LYS A 191 13.21 -4.34 -23.46
N ALA A 192 14.35 -3.65 -23.61
CA ALA A 192 15.04 -3.48 -24.87
C ALA A 192 16.49 -4.01 -24.72
N ALA A 193 16.86 -5.03 -25.50
CA ALA A 193 18.22 -5.58 -25.56
C ALA A 193 18.86 -5.94 -24.19
N ASP A 194 18.06 -6.59 -23.32
CA ASP A 194 18.41 -7.24 -22.03
C ASP A 194 18.23 -6.43 -20.73
N ASP A 195 18.00 -5.11 -20.80
CA ASP A 195 17.66 -4.30 -19.61
C ASP A 195 16.19 -3.84 -19.65
N GLY A 196 15.50 -3.96 -18.52
CA GLY A 196 14.13 -3.48 -18.33
C GLY A 196 14.11 -2.05 -17.81
N ASP A 197 13.25 -1.22 -18.37
CA ASP A 197 13.02 0.17 -17.96
C ASP A 197 11.60 0.36 -17.45
N PHE A 198 11.39 1.36 -16.59
CA PHE A 198 10.04 1.80 -16.28
C PHE A 198 9.36 2.32 -17.54
N ALA A 199 8.16 1.80 -17.81
CA ALA A 199 7.38 2.18 -18.97
C ALA A 199 6.00 2.69 -18.58
N LEU A 200 5.53 3.70 -19.30
CA LEU A 200 4.17 4.22 -19.19
C LEU A 200 3.58 4.40 -20.58
N ALA A 201 2.29 4.12 -20.69
CA ALA A 201 1.49 4.47 -21.86
C ALA A 201 0.23 5.19 -21.40
N ARG A 202 -0.14 6.26 -22.12
CA ARG A 202 -1.37 6.98 -21.85
C ARG A 202 -2.36 6.88 -23.01
N PHE A 203 -3.60 6.63 -22.65
CA PHE A 203 -4.74 6.57 -23.57
C PHE A 203 -5.75 7.66 -23.23
N LEU A 204 -6.42 8.16 -24.26
CA LEU A 204 -7.62 8.99 -24.13
C LEU A 204 -8.78 8.15 -23.58
N PRO A 205 -9.87 8.79 -23.08
CA PRO A 205 -11.04 8.07 -22.60
C PRO A 205 -11.67 7.14 -23.64
N ASP A 206 -11.45 7.35 -24.93
CA ASP A 206 -11.94 6.46 -25.99
C ASP A 206 -10.99 5.29 -26.30
N GLY A 207 -9.84 5.19 -25.63
CA GLY A 207 -8.84 4.14 -25.82
C GLY A 207 -7.82 4.41 -26.91
N SER A 208 -7.92 5.52 -27.64
CA SER A 208 -6.86 5.92 -28.57
C SER A 208 -5.61 6.40 -27.79
N PRO A 209 -4.38 6.15 -28.27
CA PRO A 209 -3.17 6.67 -27.63
C PRO A 209 -3.17 8.21 -27.56
N ASP A 210 -2.84 8.76 -26.40
CA ASP A 210 -2.71 10.21 -26.23
C ASP A 210 -1.31 10.67 -26.66
N THR A 211 -1.18 11.06 -27.93
CA THR A 211 0.10 11.47 -28.51
C THR A 211 0.73 12.72 -27.90
N SER A 212 0.01 13.44 -27.02
CA SER A 212 0.55 14.58 -26.27
C SER A 212 1.32 14.17 -25.00
N PHE A 213 1.32 12.88 -24.66
CA PHE A 213 2.03 12.34 -23.50
C PHE A 213 3.41 11.79 -23.88
N GLY A 214 4.44 12.25 -23.18
CA GLY A 214 5.81 11.78 -23.39
C GLY A 214 6.24 11.84 -24.84
N ASP A 215 6.79 10.73 -25.33
CA ASP A 215 7.09 10.51 -26.75
C ASP A 215 5.95 9.70 -27.39
N GLY A 216 5.10 10.37 -28.18
CA GLY A 216 4.06 9.72 -28.98
C GLY A 216 2.99 8.97 -28.19
N GLY A 217 2.79 9.27 -26.91
CA GLY A 217 1.86 8.58 -26.01
C GLY A 217 2.54 7.64 -25.01
N THR A 218 3.86 7.58 -25.01
CA THR A 218 4.64 6.66 -24.17
C THR A 218 5.79 7.35 -23.47
N VAL A 219 6.24 6.73 -22.39
CA VAL A 219 7.44 7.13 -21.65
C VAL A 219 8.20 5.84 -21.35
N SER A 220 9.49 5.81 -21.68
CA SER A 220 10.44 4.83 -21.17
C SER A 220 11.54 5.60 -20.46
N VAL A 221 11.86 5.23 -19.22
CA VAL A 221 12.96 5.87 -18.50
C VAL A 221 13.87 4.83 -17.89
N ASP A 222 15.14 4.97 -18.24
CA ASP A 222 16.26 4.27 -17.63
C ASP A 222 16.93 5.18 -16.58
N PHE A 223 16.90 4.74 -15.32
CA PHE A 223 17.52 5.39 -14.18
C PHE A 223 18.95 4.93 -13.84
N GLY A 224 19.68 4.30 -14.77
CA GLY A 224 21.10 4.02 -14.55
C GLY A 224 21.76 2.92 -15.36
N GLY A 225 21.19 2.48 -16.48
CA GLY A 225 21.67 1.36 -17.29
C GLY A 225 21.58 0.03 -16.55
N VAL A 226 20.54 -0.13 -15.73
CA VAL A 226 20.29 -1.33 -14.94
C VAL A 226 18.82 -1.72 -15.03
N GLN A 227 18.53 -3.02 -14.96
CA GLN A 227 17.17 -3.52 -14.92
C GLN A 227 16.33 -2.84 -13.83
N GLN A 228 15.18 -2.30 -14.26
CA GLN A 228 14.15 -1.65 -13.48
C GLN A 228 12.79 -2.25 -13.85
N ASN A 229 11.94 -2.44 -12.86
CA ASN A 229 10.61 -3.00 -13.06
C ASN A 229 9.56 -2.10 -12.42
N GLY A 230 8.69 -1.50 -13.24
CA GLY A 230 7.56 -0.70 -12.77
C GLY A 230 6.37 -1.60 -12.46
N LEU A 231 5.86 -1.56 -11.23
CA LEU A 231 4.85 -2.51 -10.73
C LEU A 231 3.57 -1.82 -10.27
N GLY A 232 3.69 -0.75 -9.48
CA GLY A 232 2.57 -0.01 -8.94
C GLY A 232 2.51 1.42 -9.48
N VAL A 233 1.30 1.99 -9.55
CA VAL A 233 1.10 3.41 -9.90
C VAL A 233 0.03 4.07 -9.04
N ALA A 234 0.30 5.32 -8.65
CA ALA A 234 -0.65 6.18 -7.97
C ALA A 234 -0.58 7.62 -8.52
N LEU A 235 -1.64 8.38 -8.27
CA LEU A 235 -1.70 9.80 -8.61
C LEU A 235 -1.55 10.64 -7.34
N GLN A 236 -0.60 11.56 -7.35
CA GLN A 236 -0.50 12.63 -6.36
C GLN A 236 -1.42 13.80 -6.71
N SER A 237 -1.53 14.75 -5.78
CA SER A 237 -2.21 16.02 -5.98
C SER A 237 -1.67 16.75 -7.22
N GLY A 238 -2.56 17.45 -7.94
CA GLY A 238 -2.21 18.11 -9.20
C GLY A 238 -1.98 17.14 -10.38
N GLY A 239 -2.27 15.85 -10.23
CA GLY A 239 -2.25 14.87 -11.31
C GLY A 239 -0.85 14.33 -11.65
N LYS A 240 0.15 14.57 -10.80
CA LYS A 240 1.47 13.96 -10.92
C LYS A 240 1.35 12.45 -10.78
N ILE A 241 2.14 11.73 -11.57
CA ILE A 241 2.08 10.27 -11.66
C ILE A 241 3.29 9.71 -10.91
N VAL A 242 3.05 8.82 -9.96
CA VAL A 242 4.09 8.13 -9.20
C VAL A 242 4.08 6.67 -9.60
N VAL A 243 5.22 6.16 -10.06
CA VAL A 243 5.44 4.75 -10.37
C VAL A 243 6.40 4.18 -9.35
N ALA A 244 6.03 3.04 -8.76
CA ALA A 244 6.84 2.33 -7.79
C ALA A 244 7.15 0.91 -8.28
N GLY A 245 8.29 0.39 -7.85
CA GLY A 245 8.78 -0.89 -8.27
C GLY A 245 10.13 -1.18 -7.64
N PHE A 246 10.99 -1.85 -8.37
CA PHE A 246 12.37 -2.10 -7.95
C PHE A 246 13.37 -1.85 -9.07
N GLN A 247 14.61 -1.66 -8.68
CA GLN A 247 15.75 -1.67 -9.58
C GLN A 247 16.82 -2.62 -9.08
N LYS A 248 17.61 -3.14 -10.01
CA LYS A 248 18.82 -3.90 -9.72
C LYS A 248 19.96 -2.96 -9.33
N THR A 249 20.52 -3.14 -8.14
CA THR A 249 21.66 -2.35 -7.61
C THR A 249 22.99 -3.08 -7.72
N SER A 250 22.96 -4.42 -7.84
CA SER A 250 24.13 -5.26 -8.08
C SER A 250 23.72 -6.60 -8.69
N ALA A 251 24.66 -7.53 -8.92
CA ALA A 251 24.35 -8.85 -9.47
C ALA A 251 23.24 -9.59 -8.69
N ASN A 252 23.19 -9.41 -7.37
CA ASN A 252 22.23 -10.05 -6.45
C ASN A 252 21.54 -9.03 -5.52
N GLY A 253 21.50 -7.76 -5.93
CA GLY A 253 20.98 -6.66 -5.10
C GLY A 253 19.83 -5.97 -5.79
N GLU A 254 18.71 -5.80 -5.09
CA GLU A 254 17.53 -5.09 -5.59
C GLU A 254 17.01 -4.10 -4.54
N ALA A 255 16.60 -2.91 -4.97
CA ALA A 255 16.11 -1.86 -4.08
C ALA A 255 14.82 -1.25 -4.62
N ILE A 256 14.04 -0.63 -3.75
CA ILE A 256 12.85 0.12 -4.16
C ILE A 256 13.28 1.21 -5.14
N ALA A 257 12.56 1.31 -6.26
CA ALA A 257 12.66 2.41 -7.20
C ALA A 257 11.32 3.12 -7.28
N ILE A 258 11.32 4.45 -7.11
CA ILE A 258 10.13 5.29 -7.28
C ILE A 258 10.48 6.42 -8.24
N ALA A 259 9.69 6.60 -9.28
CA ALA A 259 9.82 7.68 -10.22
C ALA A 259 8.56 8.54 -10.24
N ARG A 260 8.73 9.84 -10.45
CA ARG A 260 7.60 10.77 -10.61
C ARG A 260 7.62 11.48 -11.94
N PHE A 261 6.44 11.59 -12.53
CA PHE A 261 6.19 12.22 -13.81
C PHE A 261 5.17 13.34 -13.68
N ASN A 262 5.35 14.36 -14.51
CA ASN A 262 4.39 15.42 -14.73
C ASN A 262 3.17 14.88 -15.47
N THR A 263 2.09 15.67 -15.49
CA THR A 263 0.84 15.31 -16.18
C THR A 263 1.03 15.14 -17.69
N ASP A 264 2.13 15.60 -18.28
CA ASP A 264 2.45 15.41 -19.71
C ASP A 264 3.41 14.23 -19.95
N GLY A 265 3.77 13.48 -18.91
CA GLY A 265 4.69 12.34 -19.01
C GLY A 265 6.17 12.71 -18.91
N SER A 266 6.51 14.00 -18.89
CA SER A 266 7.90 14.41 -18.63
C SER A 266 8.30 14.07 -17.19
N VAL A 267 9.55 13.65 -17.00
CA VAL A 267 10.10 13.36 -15.66
C VAL A 267 10.05 14.62 -14.78
N ASP A 268 9.56 14.51 -13.55
CA ASP A 268 9.53 15.61 -12.61
C ASP A 268 10.88 15.77 -11.89
N GLY A 269 11.79 16.54 -12.46
CA GLY A 269 13.12 16.78 -11.89
C GLY A 269 13.14 17.36 -10.46
N GLY A 270 12.01 17.84 -9.93
CA GLY A 270 11.88 18.28 -8.54
C GLY A 270 11.64 17.17 -7.52
N PHE A 271 11.45 15.92 -7.97
CA PHE A 271 11.26 14.75 -7.11
C PHE A 271 12.58 14.03 -6.86
N GLY A 272 12.87 13.70 -5.61
CA GLY A 272 14.04 12.90 -5.23
C GLY A 272 15.35 13.41 -5.85
N GLN A 273 16.06 12.51 -6.52
CA GLN A 273 17.26 12.80 -7.30
C GLN A 273 16.89 12.83 -8.79
N ASN A 274 16.58 14.02 -9.31
CA ASN A 274 16.26 14.27 -10.73
C ASN A 274 15.06 13.47 -11.26
N GLY A 275 14.04 13.24 -10.44
CA GLY A 275 12.81 12.57 -10.83
C GLY A 275 12.59 11.20 -10.23
N TRP A 276 13.55 10.67 -9.48
CA TRP A 276 13.43 9.35 -8.87
C TRP A 276 14.09 9.23 -7.51
N VAL A 277 13.73 8.16 -6.80
CA VAL A 277 14.21 7.80 -5.47
C VAL A 277 14.57 6.33 -5.47
N ILE A 278 15.73 6.01 -4.89
CA ILE A 278 16.15 4.65 -4.61
C ILE A 278 16.11 4.42 -3.10
N GLY A 279 15.27 3.49 -2.67
CA GLY A 279 15.11 3.09 -1.27
C GLY A 279 15.91 1.83 -0.97
N ASP A 280 17.19 1.97 -0.64
CA ASP A 280 18.05 0.88 -0.18
C ASP A 280 18.09 0.85 1.35
N PHE A 281 17.67 -0.29 1.92
CA PHE A 281 17.57 -0.52 3.36
C PHE A 281 18.59 -1.56 3.86
N GLY A 282 19.60 -1.90 3.04
CA GLY A 282 20.65 -2.87 3.38
C GLY A 282 20.21 -4.33 3.25
N ASP A 283 19.11 -4.57 2.52
CA ASP A 283 18.64 -5.91 2.16
C ASP A 283 19.35 -6.47 0.94
N GLN A 284 19.24 -7.79 0.71
CA GLN A 284 19.58 -8.32 -0.61
C GLN A 284 18.55 -7.87 -1.64
N TYR A 285 17.27 -7.88 -1.28
CA TYR A 285 16.21 -7.33 -2.11
C TYR A 285 15.14 -6.67 -1.25
N ILE A 286 14.57 -5.58 -1.78
CA ILE A 286 13.34 -4.98 -1.30
C ILE A 286 12.56 -4.45 -2.50
N HIS A 287 11.32 -4.93 -2.64
CA HIS A 287 10.44 -4.57 -3.76
C HIS A 287 9.26 -3.73 -3.28
N ALA A 288 8.72 -2.92 -4.19
CA ALA A 288 7.45 -2.23 -4.01
C ALA A 288 6.46 -2.75 -5.06
N TYR A 289 5.42 -3.46 -4.63
CA TYR A 289 4.34 -3.94 -5.50
C TYR A 289 3.17 -2.96 -5.51
N GLY A 290 2.71 -2.60 -4.31
CA GLY A 290 1.59 -1.67 -4.10
C GLY A 290 2.08 -0.26 -3.82
N VAL A 291 1.33 0.73 -4.29
CA VAL A 291 1.59 2.15 -4.00
C VAL A 291 0.28 2.90 -3.81
N THR A 292 0.27 3.77 -2.81
CA THR A 292 -0.86 4.67 -2.55
C THR A 292 -0.37 6.05 -2.12
N VAL A 293 -1.26 7.03 -2.16
CA VAL A 293 -0.97 8.41 -1.75
C VAL A 293 -1.90 8.78 -0.61
N GLN A 294 -1.32 9.24 0.50
CA GLN A 294 -2.07 9.72 1.65
C GLN A 294 -2.55 11.16 1.45
N ALA A 295 -3.44 11.62 2.34
CA ALA A 295 -4.07 12.95 2.24
C ALA A 295 -3.07 14.13 2.30
N ASP A 296 -1.88 13.94 2.86
CA ASP A 296 -0.81 14.94 2.88
C ASP A 296 0.12 14.86 1.65
N ASP A 297 -0.30 14.12 0.62
CA ASP A 297 0.40 13.88 -0.64
C ASP A 297 1.67 13.02 -0.49
N ALA A 298 1.88 12.42 0.69
CA ALA A 298 2.95 11.45 0.91
C ALA A 298 2.67 10.13 0.17
N ILE A 299 3.73 9.50 -0.30
CA ILE A 299 3.70 8.26 -1.05
C ILE A 299 3.98 7.11 -0.09
N VAL A 300 3.11 6.10 -0.05
CA VAL A 300 3.31 4.88 0.72
C VAL A 300 3.44 3.72 -0.26
N VAL A 301 4.50 2.93 -0.13
CA VAL A 301 4.71 1.72 -0.92
C VAL A 301 4.71 0.48 -0.03
N ALA A 302 4.17 -0.62 -0.54
CA ALA A 302 4.13 -1.91 0.16
C ALA A 302 4.73 -3.01 -0.71
N GLY A 303 5.44 -3.94 -0.08
CA GLY A 303 6.08 -5.05 -0.77
C GLY A 303 6.72 -6.07 0.17
N ASN A 304 7.74 -6.76 -0.33
CA ASN A 304 8.54 -7.71 0.43
C ASN A 304 10.01 -7.29 0.48
N ARG A 305 10.70 -7.74 1.52
CA ARG A 305 12.15 -7.62 1.66
C ARG A 305 12.75 -8.93 2.17
N GLY A 306 14.00 -9.20 1.81
CA GLY A 306 14.69 -10.42 2.21
C GLY A 306 16.21 -10.30 2.22
N GLN A 307 16.83 -11.19 3.00
CA GLN A 307 18.28 -11.24 3.21
C GLN A 307 18.96 -12.40 2.44
N SER A 308 18.18 -13.25 1.77
CA SER A 308 18.67 -14.39 0.99
C SER A 308 17.75 -14.67 -0.19
N LEU A 309 18.30 -14.64 -1.41
CA LEU A 309 17.69 -15.23 -2.62
C LEU A 309 17.87 -16.76 -2.69
N VAL A 310 18.41 -17.39 -1.65
CA VAL A 310 18.61 -18.84 -1.54
C VAL A 310 17.77 -19.41 -0.40
N GLN A 311 17.04 -20.50 -0.68
CA GLN A 311 16.19 -21.21 0.28
C GLN A 311 16.91 -21.53 1.62
N PRO A 312 16.22 -21.39 2.78
CA PRO A 312 14.84 -20.93 2.92
C PRO A 312 14.73 -19.43 2.70
N TYR A 313 13.78 -19.02 1.85
CA TYR A 313 13.46 -17.61 1.67
C TYR A 313 12.95 -17.05 3.00
N THR A 314 13.51 -15.94 3.43
CA THR A 314 13.06 -15.20 4.63
C THR A 314 12.50 -13.87 4.16
N GLU A 315 11.33 -13.95 3.53
CA GLU A 315 10.62 -12.75 3.10
C GLU A 315 9.83 -12.17 4.27
N THR A 316 9.84 -10.85 4.36
CA THR A 316 9.00 -10.12 5.30
C THR A 316 8.27 -8.99 4.58
N CYS A 317 7.02 -8.77 4.97
CA CYS A 317 6.27 -7.60 4.51
C CYS A 317 6.99 -6.31 4.92
N ALA A 318 7.10 -5.37 3.99
CA ALA A 318 7.67 -4.06 4.20
C ALA A 318 6.71 -2.97 3.70
N VAL A 319 6.57 -1.90 4.48
CA VAL A 319 5.83 -0.70 4.06
C VAL A 319 6.72 0.51 4.32
N VAL A 320 6.93 1.32 3.30
CA VAL A 320 7.84 2.48 3.34
C VAL A 320 7.07 3.73 2.94
N ARG A 321 7.34 4.83 3.65
CA ARG A 321 6.72 6.13 3.36
C ARG A 321 7.76 7.14 2.89
N TYR A 322 7.43 7.84 1.81
CA TYR A 322 8.17 8.97 1.29
C TYR A 322 7.28 10.21 1.37
N GLY A 323 7.86 11.34 1.75
CA GLY A 323 7.20 12.63 1.64
C GLY A 323 6.84 12.93 0.19
N LYS A 324 5.99 13.94 0.01
CA LYS A 324 5.49 14.30 -1.32
C LYS A 324 6.58 14.61 -2.33
N ASP A 325 7.79 14.99 -1.92
CA ASP A 325 8.94 15.31 -2.77
C ASP A 325 9.91 14.13 -2.96
N GLY A 326 9.59 12.95 -2.41
CA GLY A 326 10.42 11.76 -2.50
C GLY A 326 11.45 11.63 -1.38
N ALA A 327 11.50 12.56 -0.42
CA ALA A 327 12.32 12.39 0.77
C ALA A 327 11.77 11.24 1.64
N LEU A 328 12.63 10.32 2.10
CA LEU A 328 12.20 9.27 3.04
C LEU A 328 11.64 9.90 4.32
N ASP A 329 10.42 9.52 4.70
CA ASP A 329 9.83 9.95 5.97
C ASP A 329 10.35 9.09 7.11
N THR A 330 11.44 9.50 7.75
CA THR A 330 12.06 8.71 8.83
C THR A 330 11.21 8.62 10.10
N GLY A 331 10.12 9.40 10.20
CA GLY A 331 9.15 9.32 11.29
C GLY A 331 8.12 8.20 11.11
N PHE A 332 8.01 7.62 9.90
CA PHE A 332 7.13 6.51 9.63
C PHE A 332 7.69 5.19 10.16
N GLY A 333 6.85 4.40 10.84
CA GLY A 333 7.23 3.13 11.45
C GLY A 333 8.49 3.29 12.32
N SER A 334 9.51 2.47 12.03
CA SER A 334 10.83 2.58 12.65
C SER A 334 11.88 2.99 11.62
N GLY A 335 12.17 4.27 11.51
CA GLY A 335 13.21 4.80 10.61
C GLY A 335 12.78 4.89 9.15
N GLY A 336 11.47 5.03 8.91
CA GLY A 336 10.86 5.17 7.58
C GLY A 336 10.26 3.88 7.02
N ILE A 337 10.30 2.79 7.79
CA ILE A 337 9.81 1.48 7.37
C ILE A 337 9.01 0.81 8.50
N PHE A 338 7.88 0.21 8.13
CA PHE A 338 7.21 -0.81 8.91
C PHE A 338 7.67 -2.19 8.43
N ASN A 339 7.95 -3.09 9.37
CA ASN A 339 8.33 -4.48 9.10
C ASN A 339 7.26 -5.41 9.67
N GLY A 340 6.62 -6.19 8.80
CA GLY A 340 5.53 -7.12 9.16
C GLY A 340 6.00 -8.38 9.89
N GLY A 341 7.31 -8.64 9.92
CA GLY A 341 7.93 -9.78 10.62
C GLY A 341 7.88 -11.10 9.85
N ASP A 342 6.90 -11.30 8.97
CA ASP A 342 6.76 -12.47 8.10
C ASP A 342 5.99 -12.14 6.80
N GLY A 343 6.04 -13.08 5.85
CA GLY A 343 5.25 -13.04 4.61
C GLY A 343 5.67 -11.97 3.61
N ALA A 344 4.78 -11.64 2.67
CA ALA A 344 4.98 -10.66 1.63
C ALA A 344 3.74 -9.79 1.48
N CYS A 345 3.89 -8.48 1.47
CA CYS A 345 2.80 -7.57 1.13
C CYS A 345 2.81 -7.30 -0.37
N HIS A 346 1.63 -7.12 -0.96
CA HIS A 346 1.46 -6.89 -2.40
C HIS A 346 0.68 -5.60 -2.69
N ASP A 347 -0.20 -5.18 -1.80
CA ASP A 347 -1.03 -4.01 -2.03
C ASP A 347 -1.28 -3.21 -0.74
N VAL A 348 -1.59 -1.93 -0.89
CA VAL A 348 -1.84 -0.99 0.21
C VAL A 348 -2.95 -0.01 -0.13
N ALA A 349 -3.91 0.11 0.79
CA ALA A 349 -5.04 1.02 0.67
C ALA A 349 -5.09 1.97 1.87
N VAL A 350 -5.46 3.24 1.61
CA VAL A 350 -5.72 4.22 2.66
C VAL A 350 -7.21 4.22 2.98
N THR A 351 -7.58 4.04 4.24
CA THR A 351 -8.97 4.16 4.69
C THR A 351 -9.42 5.63 4.70
N ALA A 352 -10.72 5.89 4.76
CA ALA A 352 -11.25 7.24 4.92
C ALA A 352 -10.77 7.95 6.22
N SER A 353 -10.39 7.18 7.24
CA SER A 353 -9.80 7.68 8.49
C SER A 353 -8.28 7.95 8.39
N GLY A 354 -7.64 7.66 7.26
CA GLY A 354 -6.21 7.84 7.03
C GLY A 354 -5.32 6.68 7.50
N GLN A 355 -5.92 5.59 8.00
CA GLN A 355 -5.19 4.36 8.33
C GLN A 355 -4.76 3.64 7.06
N LEU A 356 -3.73 2.81 7.17
CA LEU A 356 -3.26 1.97 6.07
C LEU A 356 -3.72 0.54 6.30
N LEU A 357 -4.36 -0.05 5.30
CA LEU A 357 -4.51 -1.48 5.20
C LEU A 357 -3.49 -2.01 4.21
N VAL A 358 -2.84 -3.11 4.56
CA VAL A 358 -1.76 -3.69 3.77
C VAL A 358 -2.06 -5.16 3.55
N GLY A 359 -2.30 -5.53 2.29
CA GLY A 359 -2.72 -6.87 1.89
C GLY A 359 -1.56 -7.67 1.30
N GLY A 360 -1.61 -8.98 1.46
CA GLY A 360 -0.65 -9.89 0.87
C GLY A 360 -0.76 -11.29 1.44
N THR A 361 0.38 -11.90 1.73
CA THR A 361 0.52 -13.31 2.10
C THR A 361 1.30 -13.44 3.41
N SER A 362 0.89 -14.32 4.32
CA SER A 362 1.63 -14.73 5.52
C SER A 362 2.60 -15.89 5.23
N ASN A 363 3.47 -16.22 6.18
CA ASN A 363 4.17 -17.51 6.17
C ASN A 363 3.37 -18.50 7.05
N PRO A 364 2.98 -19.70 6.57
CA PRO A 364 3.54 -20.40 5.41
C PRO A 364 2.92 -20.14 4.02
N SER A 365 1.72 -19.54 3.89
CA SER A 365 1.12 -18.99 2.65
C SER A 365 -0.39 -18.86 2.82
N ASP A 366 -0.86 -17.99 3.72
CA ASP A 366 -2.28 -17.63 3.80
C ASP A 366 -2.46 -16.18 3.40
N PHE A 367 -3.67 -15.75 3.04
CA PHE A 367 -3.94 -14.32 2.89
C PHE A 367 -3.65 -13.61 4.21
N ALA A 368 -3.07 -12.41 4.13
CA ALA A 368 -2.76 -11.57 5.27
C ALA A 368 -3.22 -10.14 5.02
N VAL A 369 -3.83 -9.54 6.03
CA VAL A 369 -4.10 -8.10 6.06
C VAL A 369 -3.54 -7.52 7.35
N TYR A 370 -2.74 -6.47 7.23
CA TYR A 370 -2.25 -5.67 8.36
C TYR A 370 -3.02 -4.35 8.40
N ARG A 371 -3.21 -3.80 9.61
CA ARG A 371 -3.67 -2.42 9.77
C ARG A 371 -2.62 -1.58 10.48
N LEU A 372 -2.21 -0.49 9.84
CA LEU A 372 -1.30 0.51 10.40
C LEU A 372 -2.06 1.83 10.58
N ASP A 373 -1.62 2.66 11.51
CA ASP A 373 -2.01 4.07 11.51
C ASP A 373 -1.37 4.84 10.34
N ALA A 374 -1.70 6.12 10.22
CA ALA A 374 -1.17 6.98 9.15
C ALA A 374 0.37 7.14 9.20
N GLN A 375 0.99 6.87 10.36
CA GLN A 375 2.42 6.96 10.62
C GLN A 375 3.11 5.59 10.58
N GLY A 376 2.42 4.53 10.15
CA GLY A 376 3.03 3.20 10.00
C GLY A 376 3.21 2.44 11.29
N VAL A 377 2.55 2.85 12.37
CA VAL A 377 2.50 2.09 13.63
C VAL A 377 1.43 1.01 13.50
N LEU A 378 1.79 -0.23 13.83
CA LEU A 378 0.87 -1.36 13.79
C LEU A 378 -0.27 -1.18 14.80
N ASP A 379 -1.51 -1.25 14.31
CA ASP A 379 -2.70 -1.19 15.15
C ASP A 379 -2.99 -2.57 15.72
N THR A 380 -2.50 -2.84 16.94
CA THR A 380 -2.66 -4.15 17.58
C THR A 380 -4.09 -4.54 17.92
N GLY A 381 -5.06 -3.62 17.78
CA GLY A 381 -6.49 -3.89 17.96
C GLY A 381 -7.16 -4.47 16.70
N PHE A 382 -6.41 -4.67 15.62
CA PHE A 382 -6.89 -5.29 14.39
C PHE A 382 -6.49 -6.76 14.31
N GLY A 383 -7.47 -7.66 14.12
CA GLY A 383 -7.22 -9.10 14.07
C GLY A 383 -6.41 -9.58 15.28
N GLN A 384 -5.45 -10.46 15.05
CA GLN A 384 -4.53 -10.93 16.10
C GLN A 384 -3.23 -10.12 16.06
N GLY A 385 -3.07 -9.21 17.02
CA GLY A 385 -1.84 -8.43 17.17
C GLY A 385 -1.56 -7.44 16.03
N GLY A 386 -2.59 -7.01 15.30
CA GLY A 386 -2.50 -6.09 14.17
C GLY A 386 -2.54 -6.75 12.80
N LYS A 387 -2.77 -8.07 12.75
CA LYS A 387 -2.79 -8.88 11.54
C LYS A 387 -4.00 -9.81 11.53
N ALA A 388 -4.72 -9.83 10.42
CA ALA A 388 -5.68 -10.88 10.09
C ALA A 388 -5.00 -11.89 9.15
N VAL A 389 -5.06 -13.18 9.49
CA VAL A 389 -4.55 -14.28 8.66
C VAL A 389 -5.72 -15.15 8.23
N ILE A 390 -5.87 -15.37 6.93
CA ILE A 390 -7.05 -15.98 6.32
C ILE A 390 -6.62 -17.16 5.45
N GLY A 391 -6.72 -18.37 6.01
CA GLY A 391 -6.43 -19.61 5.29
C GLY A 391 -7.64 -20.22 4.59
N PHE A 392 -7.37 -21.05 3.58
CA PHE A 392 -8.35 -21.78 2.77
C PHE A 392 -8.17 -23.30 2.91
N GLY A 393 -8.13 -23.78 4.16
CA GLY A 393 -7.82 -25.18 4.46
C GLY A 393 -6.31 -25.44 4.39
N ASP A 394 -5.92 -26.57 3.80
CA ASP A 394 -4.51 -26.96 3.63
C ASP A 394 -3.86 -26.38 2.36
N ALA A 395 -4.62 -25.64 1.55
CA ALA A 395 -4.14 -25.03 0.31
C ALA A 395 -3.30 -23.77 0.58
N MET A 396 -2.31 -23.52 -0.27
CA MET A 396 -1.57 -22.25 -0.24
C MET A 396 -2.45 -21.14 -0.79
N ALA A 397 -2.67 -20.07 -0.02
CA ALA A 397 -3.41 -18.90 -0.45
C ALA A 397 -2.50 -17.67 -0.54
N LEU A 398 -2.27 -17.17 -1.76
CA LEU A 398 -1.39 -16.03 -2.03
C LEU A 398 -2.23 -14.77 -2.27
N GLY A 399 -2.24 -13.85 -1.30
CA GLY A 399 -2.96 -12.59 -1.40
C GLY A 399 -2.24 -11.61 -2.32
N ARG A 400 -3.01 -10.91 -3.17
CA ARG A 400 -2.50 -10.02 -4.22
C ARG A 400 -3.13 -8.63 -4.12
N GLY A 401 -4.40 -8.50 -4.48
CA GLY A 401 -5.10 -7.22 -4.51
C GLY A 401 -5.84 -6.91 -3.20
N LEU A 402 -5.98 -5.61 -2.89
CA LEU A 402 -6.72 -5.12 -1.74
C LEU A 402 -7.61 -3.94 -2.13
N ALA A 403 -8.90 -4.02 -1.80
CA ALA A 403 -9.82 -2.93 -2.02
C ALA A 403 -10.70 -2.64 -0.80
N LEU A 404 -11.17 -1.40 -0.72
CA LEU A 404 -12.13 -0.96 0.28
C LEU A 404 -13.53 -0.87 -0.33
N THR A 405 -14.52 -1.34 0.41
CA THR A 405 -15.93 -1.17 0.08
C THR A 405 -16.47 0.14 0.67
N GLY A 406 -17.58 0.65 0.12
CA GLY A 406 -18.19 1.91 0.59
C GLY A 406 -18.70 1.87 2.04
N ASP A 407 -18.97 0.68 2.58
CA ASP A 407 -19.32 0.47 4.00
C ASP A 407 -18.10 0.34 4.92
N GLY A 408 -16.89 0.57 4.40
CA GLY A 408 -15.65 0.58 5.18
C GLY A 408 -15.12 -0.81 5.53
N LYS A 409 -15.51 -1.85 4.78
CA LYS A 409 -14.89 -3.18 4.85
C LYS A 409 -13.73 -3.28 3.89
N ALA A 410 -12.84 -4.23 4.13
CA ALA A 410 -11.75 -4.54 3.24
C ALA A 410 -11.98 -5.88 2.54
N VAL A 411 -11.62 -5.94 1.27
CA VAL A 411 -11.66 -7.13 0.44
C VAL A 411 -10.24 -7.42 -0.01
N ILE A 412 -9.71 -8.58 0.37
CA ILE A 412 -8.46 -9.12 -0.14
C ILE A 412 -8.76 -10.22 -1.15
N SER A 413 -8.07 -10.21 -2.28
CA SER A 413 -8.18 -11.22 -3.32
C SER A 413 -6.83 -11.88 -3.60
N GLY A 414 -6.87 -13.07 -4.18
CA GLY A 414 -5.65 -13.81 -4.50
C GLY A 414 -5.92 -15.18 -5.10
N GLY A 415 -4.85 -15.93 -5.33
CA GLY A 415 -4.92 -17.31 -5.80
C GLY A 415 -4.91 -18.29 -4.63
N VAL A 416 -5.67 -19.38 -4.75
CA VAL A 416 -5.66 -20.51 -3.81
C VAL A 416 -5.19 -21.75 -4.57
N TYR A 417 -4.06 -22.30 -4.16
CA TYR A 417 -3.31 -23.33 -4.85
C TYR A 417 -3.33 -24.62 -4.02
N GLY A 418 -4.13 -25.59 -4.47
CA GLY A 418 -4.26 -26.90 -3.87
C GLY A 418 -4.21 -27.99 -4.94
N SER A 419 -5.22 -28.86 -5.00
CA SER A 419 -5.39 -29.78 -6.14
C SER A 419 -5.72 -29.06 -7.46
N THR A 420 -6.16 -27.82 -7.36
CA THR A 420 -6.54 -26.90 -8.42
C THR A 420 -6.01 -25.51 -8.08
N ASN A 421 -5.83 -24.67 -9.10
CA ASN A 421 -5.52 -23.25 -8.92
C ASN A 421 -6.82 -22.47 -9.09
N ASP A 422 -7.30 -21.88 -8.01
CA ASP A 422 -8.63 -21.27 -7.92
C ASP A 422 -8.52 -19.81 -7.44
N LEU A 423 -9.61 -19.04 -7.55
CA LEU A 423 -9.65 -17.68 -7.00
C LEU A 423 -10.17 -17.68 -5.57
N GLY A 424 -9.46 -16.98 -4.69
CA GLY A 424 -9.86 -16.71 -3.32
C GLY A 424 -10.22 -15.24 -3.11
N LEU A 425 -11.27 -15.01 -2.33
CA LEU A 425 -11.64 -13.70 -1.80
C LEU A 425 -11.95 -13.82 -0.31
N ALA A 426 -11.58 -12.82 0.45
CA ALA A 426 -12.02 -12.66 1.83
C ALA A 426 -12.46 -11.22 2.07
N ARG A 427 -13.56 -11.07 2.82
CA ARG A 427 -14.02 -9.76 3.30
C ARG A 427 -13.93 -9.70 4.81
N LEU A 428 -13.41 -8.59 5.31
CA LEU A 428 -13.19 -8.36 6.73
C LEU A 428 -13.66 -6.97 7.12
N ASP A 429 -14.04 -6.83 8.38
CA ASP A 429 -14.29 -5.52 8.97
C ASP A 429 -12.95 -4.77 9.04
N ALA A 430 -12.79 -3.71 8.24
CA ALA A 430 -11.57 -2.91 8.32
C ALA A 430 -11.50 -2.10 9.61
N GLY A 431 -12.64 -1.94 10.29
CA GLY A 431 -12.91 -1.08 11.43
C GLY A 431 -12.68 0.41 11.12
N ALA A 432 -13.54 1.27 11.64
CA ALA A 432 -13.06 2.58 12.04
C ALA A 432 -12.08 2.34 13.21
N SER A 433 -10.95 3.05 13.24
CA SER A 433 -10.14 3.14 14.46
C SER A 433 -11.08 3.32 15.65
N PRO A 434 -10.93 2.58 16.77
CA PRO A 434 -11.49 3.11 18.00
C PRO A 434 -10.90 4.50 18.13
N THR A 435 -11.73 5.53 17.96
CA THR A 435 -11.40 6.85 18.51
C THR A 435 -10.91 6.53 19.90
N PRO A 436 -9.67 6.91 20.30
CA PRO A 436 -9.15 6.51 21.60
C PRO A 436 -10.26 6.83 22.58
N THR A 437 -10.85 5.79 23.18
CA THR A 437 -12.03 5.95 24.01
C THR A 437 -11.66 7.04 24.99
N PRO A 438 -12.34 8.20 25.00
CA PRO A 438 -12.05 9.19 26.01
C PRO A 438 -12.23 8.45 27.33
N THR A 439 -11.12 8.24 28.03
CA THR A 439 -11.14 7.58 29.32
C THR A 439 -12.22 8.31 30.12
N PRO A 440 -13.25 7.62 30.64
CA PRO A 440 -14.40 8.29 31.25
C PRO A 440 -13.86 9.28 32.28
N THR A 441 -14.17 10.56 32.08
CA THR A 441 -13.70 11.65 32.93
C THR A 441 -13.98 11.27 34.39
N PRO A 442 -12.96 10.97 35.22
CA PRO A 442 -13.22 10.76 36.63
C PRO A 442 -13.64 12.10 37.23
N THR A 443 -14.74 12.06 37.98
CA THR A 443 -15.25 13.15 38.82
C THR A 443 -14.07 13.87 39.50
N PRO A 444 -14.01 15.22 39.47
CA PRO A 444 -12.82 15.99 39.80
C PRO A 444 -12.32 15.67 41.21
N THR A 445 -11.18 15.00 41.26
CA THR A 445 -10.33 14.79 42.44
C THR A 445 -8.93 15.24 42.01
N PRO A 446 -8.18 15.99 42.84
CA PRO A 446 -7.06 16.83 42.39
C PRO A 446 -6.01 16.06 41.57
N THR A 447 -5.65 16.68 40.45
CA THR A 447 -4.76 16.19 39.40
C THR A 447 -3.40 15.68 39.91
N PRO A 448 -3.00 14.42 39.62
CA PRO A 448 -1.60 14.06 39.52
C PRO A 448 -1.09 14.36 38.10
N THR A 449 0.08 14.98 38.04
CA THR A 449 0.81 15.37 36.84
C THR A 449 1.15 14.18 35.92
N PRO A 450 1.01 14.28 34.59
CA PRO A 450 1.41 13.21 33.67
C PRO A 450 2.94 13.04 33.65
N THR A 451 3.43 11.86 34.02
CA THR A 451 4.83 11.45 33.86
C THR A 451 5.08 11.00 32.42
N GLY A 452 5.40 11.95 31.54
CA GLY A 452 5.97 11.66 30.21
C GLY A 452 7.44 11.26 30.30
N SER A 453 7.90 10.43 29.36
CA SER A 453 9.32 10.10 29.20
C SER A 453 10.14 11.32 28.75
N PRO A 454 11.42 11.44 29.17
CA PRO A 454 12.28 12.57 28.78
C PRO A 454 12.63 12.51 27.28
N SER A 455 12.37 13.60 26.55
CA SER A 455 12.62 13.73 25.10
C SER A 455 13.27 15.06 24.71
N LEU A 456 13.96 15.07 23.56
CA LEU A 456 14.59 16.22 22.94
C LEU A 456 14.21 16.23 21.46
N ASN A 457 13.76 17.38 20.95
CA ASN A 457 13.40 17.53 19.52
C ASN A 457 14.24 18.66 18.92
N LEU A 458 15.00 18.34 17.88
CA LEU A 458 15.91 19.22 17.17
C LEU A 458 15.26 19.76 15.90
N ASP A 459 15.30 21.08 15.74
CA ASP A 459 14.84 21.79 14.55
C ASP A 459 16.04 22.46 13.86
N ALA A 460 16.40 21.94 12.69
CA ALA A 460 17.51 22.39 11.87
C ALA A 460 17.11 22.42 10.38
N PRO A 461 17.32 23.54 9.65
CA PRO A 461 17.08 23.57 8.21
C PRO A 461 17.99 22.60 7.44
N GLY A 462 17.49 22.04 6.33
CA GLY A 462 18.20 21.03 5.55
C GLY A 462 19.44 21.52 4.78
N THR A 463 19.55 22.81 4.46
CA THR A 463 20.67 23.35 3.64
C THR A 463 21.22 24.66 4.20
N TRP A 464 22.50 24.70 4.56
CA TRP A 464 23.20 25.82 5.18
C TRP A 464 24.41 26.23 4.33
N ARG A 465 24.86 27.48 4.45
CA ARG A 465 26.02 27.99 3.70
C ARG A 465 27.21 28.29 4.61
N GLN A 466 28.40 27.97 4.14
CA GLN A 466 29.65 28.32 4.81
C GLN A 466 29.74 29.83 5.03
N GLY A 467 30.06 30.24 6.26
CA GLY A 467 30.26 31.64 6.59
C GLY A 467 28.97 32.45 6.72
N GLU A 468 27.79 31.83 6.65
CA GLU A 468 26.52 32.44 7.02
C GLU A 468 26.12 32.02 8.44
N LYS A 469 25.48 32.93 9.18
CA LYS A 469 24.99 32.66 10.52
C LYS A 469 23.68 31.90 10.39
N GLN A 470 23.60 30.73 11.00
CA GLN A 470 22.47 29.83 10.96
C GLN A 470 21.98 29.55 12.37
N THR A 471 20.68 29.34 12.56
CA THR A 471 20.08 29.13 13.88
C THR A 471 19.58 27.70 13.99
N LEU A 472 20.13 26.98 14.97
CA LEU A 472 19.66 25.68 15.43
C LEU A 472 18.70 25.90 16.60
N SER A 473 17.54 25.25 16.61
CA SER A 473 16.61 25.30 17.75
C SER A 473 16.32 23.91 18.29
N TRP A 474 15.99 23.77 19.57
CA TRP A 474 15.46 22.52 20.10
C TRP A 474 14.50 22.76 21.27
N THR A 475 13.63 21.78 21.48
CA THR A 475 12.75 21.69 22.64
C THR A 475 13.13 20.50 23.50
N THR A 476 12.91 20.62 24.82
CA THR A 476 13.12 19.52 25.76
C THR A 476 11.88 19.31 26.60
N GLN A 477 11.45 18.06 26.76
CA GLN A 477 10.33 17.68 27.61
C GLN A 477 10.84 16.70 28.67
N GLN A 478 10.52 16.94 29.94
CA GLN A 478 10.91 16.08 31.07
C GLN A 478 12.44 15.84 31.23
N ILE A 479 13.27 16.60 30.51
CA ILE A 479 14.71 16.71 30.75
C ILE A 479 14.95 17.85 31.75
N ASP A 480 15.61 17.54 32.86
CA ASP A 480 16.02 18.52 33.86
C ASP A 480 16.72 19.73 33.21
N GLY A 481 16.20 20.94 33.45
CA GLY A 481 16.74 22.20 32.95
C GLY A 481 18.14 22.54 33.47
N LYS A 482 18.62 21.84 34.51
CA LYS A 482 20.00 21.95 35.00
C LYS A 482 20.99 21.12 34.18
N ARG A 483 20.54 20.17 33.33
CA ARG A 483 21.44 19.39 32.47
C ARG A 483 22.09 20.31 31.43
N SER A 484 23.28 19.95 30.96
CA SER A 484 23.89 20.59 29.80
C SER A 484 23.51 19.84 28.52
N VAL A 485 23.19 20.57 27.47
CA VAL A 485 22.99 20.04 26.12
C VAL A 485 24.27 20.25 25.31
N THR A 486 24.69 19.23 24.56
CA THR A 486 25.86 19.29 23.68
C THR A 486 25.41 19.16 22.24
N VAL A 487 25.71 20.18 21.44
CA VAL A 487 25.54 20.18 19.99
C VAL A 487 26.82 19.65 19.35
N LYS A 488 26.67 18.71 18.44
CA LYS A 488 27.76 18.10 17.67
C LYS A 488 27.39 18.09 16.19
N PHE A 489 28.42 18.10 15.35
CA PHE A 489 28.29 18.02 13.91
C PHE A 489 29.21 16.93 13.38
N SER A 490 28.68 16.09 12.50
CA SER A 490 29.44 15.15 11.68
C SER A 490 29.39 15.63 10.24
N LYS A 491 30.52 15.65 9.56
CA LYS A 491 30.58 15.94 8.12
C LYS A 491 30.52 14.68 7.24
N ASN A 492 30.52 13.49 7.87
CA ASN A 492 30.62 12.18 7.21
C ASN A 492 29.41 11.30 7.61
N GLY A 493 28.17 11.75 7.41
CA GLY A 493 26.97 10.93 7.62
C GLY A 493 26.81 10.36 9.03
N GLY A 494 27.26 11.08 10.06
CA GLY A 494 27.20 10.59 11.45
C GLY A 494 28.34 9.66 11.91
N ALA A 495 29.26 9.24 11.04
CA ALA A 495 30.35 8.32 11.42
C ALA A 495 31.30 8.89 12.49
N ARG A 496 31.56 10.21 12.48
CA ARG A 496 32.39 10.90 13.49
C ARG A 496 31.85 12.29 13.82
N PHE A 497 31.47 12.48 15.09
CA PHE A 497 30.94 13.75 15.57
C PHE A 497 32.01 14.63 16.22
N LYS A 498 32.14 15.87 15.74
CA LYS A 498 32.89 16.94 16.41
C LYS A 498 31.94 17.80 17.22
N ARG A 499 32.32 18.08 18.47
CA ARG A 499 31.53 18.97 19.35
C ARG A 499 31.59 20.39 18.81
N LEU A 500 30.42 20.99 18.59
CA LEU A 500 30.30 22.41 18.26
C LEU A 500 30.26 23.25 19.53
N LYS A 501 29.34 22.92 20.44
CA LYS A 501 29.18 23.65 21.71
C LYS A 501 28.50 22.81 22.77
N THR A 502 28.79 23.07 24.03
CA THR A 502 28.00 22.60 25.17
C THR A 502 27.40 23.82 25.85
N ILE A 503 26.09 23.81 26.09
CA ILE A 503 25.37 24.92 26.70
C ILE A 503 24.36 24.41 27.74
N PRO A 504 23.94 25.25 28.71
CA PRO A 504 22.88 24.89 29.66
C PRO A 504 21.56 24.57 28.96
N ASN A 505 20.79 23.61 29.49
CA ASN A 505 19.48 23.20 28.96
C ASN A 505 18.39 24.24 29.27
N LYS A 506 18.37 25.35 28.52
CA LYS A 506 17.21 26.25 28.40
C LYS A 506 16.49 25.96 27.08
N LYS A 507 15.23 26.42 26.89
CA LYS A 507 14.61 26.51 25.55
C LYS A 507 15.66 27.09 24.60
N GLY A 508 16.16 26.27 23.68
CA GLY A 508 17.56 26.36 23.27
C GLY A 508 17.68 26.73 21.82
N GLN A 509 18.26 27.90 21.55
CA GLN A 509 18.74 28.25 20.22
C GLN A 509 20.26 28.37 20.25
N LEU A 510 20.92 27.87 19.21
CA LEU A 510 22.34 28.07 18.98
C LEU A 510 22.55 28.70 17.61
N ALA A 511 23.10 29.90 17.60
CA ALA A 511 23.68 30.44 16.38
C ALA A 511 25.00 29.73 16.07
N TRP A 512 25.10 29.11 14.90
CA TRP A 512 26.31 28.47 14.40
C TRP A 512 26.63 29.03 13.00
N LYS A 513 27.92 29.24 12.75
CA LYS A 513 28.45 29.75 11.47
C LYS A 513 29.39 28.69 10.90
N PRO A 514 28.96 27.87 9.92
CA PRO A 514 29.80 26.78 9.41
C PRO A 514 31.09 27.30 8.79
N VAL A 515 32.21 26.64 9.05
CA VAL A 515 33.53 26.98 8.49
C VAL A 515 33.87 26.11 7.27
N LYS A 516 34.91 26.47 6.50
CA LYS A 516 35.34 25.75 5.29
C LYS A 516 35.49 24.24 5.51
N ALA A 517 36.06 23.84 6.65
CA ALA A 517 36.27 22.43 6.99
C ALA A 517 34.97 21.64 7.29
N GLN A 518 33.82 22.31 7.32
CA GLN A 518 32.51 21.74 7.62
C GLN A 518 31.59 21.68 6.40
N VAL A 519 32.05 22.13 5.22
CA VAL A 519 31.35 21.94 3.94
C VAL A 519 31.21 20.44 3.66
N THR A 520 30.00 19.99 3.35
CA THR A 520 29.64 18.58 3.14
C THR A 520 28.24 18.46 2.50
N ASN A 521 28.02 17.38 1.74
CA ASN A 521 26.72 16.95 1.23
C ASN A 521 26.02 15.90 2.12
N GLN A 522 26.66 15.45 3.20
CA GLN A 522 26.15 14.40 4.10
C GLN A 522 26.37 14.80 5.57
N GLY A 523 26.07 16.04 5.94
CA GLY A 523 26.24 16.52 7.31
C GLY A 523 25.12 16.02 8.22
N VAL A 524 25.46 15.78 9.49
CA VAL A 524 24.50 15.43 10.54
C VAL A 524 24.75 16.29 11.76
N LEU A 525 23.73 17.01 12.22
CA LEU A 525 23.70 17.67 13.51
C LEU A 525 23.09 16.74 14.56
N LYS A 526 23.67 16.75 15.76
CA LYS A 526 23.20 15.95 16.89
C LYS A 526 23.18 16.81 18.15
N VAL A 527 22.09 16.75 18.89
CA VAL A 527 21.91 17.48 20.15
C VAL A 527 21.63 16.47 21.25
N CYS A 528 22.44 16.49 22.31
CA CYS A 528 22.36 15.50 23.39
C CYS A 528 22.38 16.15 24.77
N ALA A 529 21.43 15.78 25.63
CA ALA A 529 21.51 15.99 27.07
C ALA A 529 22.38 14.89 27.70
N LYS A 530 23.47 15.27 28.37
CA LYS A 530 24.40 14.31 29.01
C LYS A 530 23.71 13.50 30.12
N PRO A 531 24.05 12.22 30.32
CA PRO A 531 23.51 11.43 31.42
C PRO A 531 23.93 12.00 32.77
N THR A 532 23.13 11.74 33.81
CA THR A 532 23.44 12.04 35.21
C THR A 532 23.41 10.73 36.02
N LYS A 533 23.71 10.79 37.31
CA LYS A 533 23.56 9.63 38.21
C LYS A 533 22.12 9.10 38.29
N GLN A 534 21.13 9.90 37.88
CA GLN A 534 19.70 9.61 38.05
C GLN A 534 18.94 9.50 36.72
N ALA A 535 19.57 9.81 35.58
CA ALA A 535 18.90 9.82 34.27
C ALA A 535 19.86 9.50 33.12
N ALA A 536 19.38 8.69 32.17
CA ALA A 536 20.11 8.33 30.96
C ALA A 536 20.33 9.53 30.01
N ALA A 537 21.23 9.35 29.03
CA ALA A 537 21.44 10.33 27.97
C ALA A 537 20.20 10.39 27.06
N VAL A 538 19.82 11.59 26.62
CA VAL A 538 18.75 11.79 25.63
C VAL A 538 19.34 12.57 24.46
N CYS A 539 19.17 12.07 23.25
CA CYS A 539 19.76 12.65 22.05
C CYS A 539 18.76 12.68 20.91
N ASP A 540 18.92 13.68 20.04
CA ASP A 540 18.22 13.80 18.77
C ASP A 540 19.18 14.26 17.67
N SER A 541 18.82 14.06 16.40
CA SER A 541 19.66 14.40 15.25
C SER A 541 18.87 14.81 14.01
N ALA A 542 19.47 15.68 13.20
CA ALA A 542 18.91 16.16 11.94
C ALA A 542 19.99 16.18 10.84
N ASN A 543 19.61 15.81 9.62
CA ASN A 543 20.49 15.87 8.46
C ASN A 543 20.63 17.32 7.96
N ILE A 544 21.81 17.66 7.47
CA ILE A 544 22.16 19.01 7.03
C ILE A 544 23.21 18.96 5.91
N VAL A 545 22.97 19.70 4.84
CA VAL A 545 23.96 20.01 3.81
C VAL A 545 24.63 21.35 4.15
N VAL A 546 25.97 21.42 4.10
CA VAL A 546 26.72 22.68 4.23
C VAL A 546 27.42 22.96 2.92
N LEU A 547 26.98 23.99 2.21
CA LEU A 547 27.53 24.39 0.91
C LEU A 547 28.71 25.37 1.07
N PRO A 548 29.62 25.45 0.08
CA PRO A 548 30.65 26.48 0.03
C PRO A 548 30.05 27.89 0.06
N LYS A 549 30.84 28.85 0.51
CA LYS A 549 30.47 30.27 0.40
C LYS A 549 30.54 30.66 -1.08
N GLN A 550 29.48 31.26 -1.61
CA GLN A 550 29.50 31.87 -2.95
C GLN A 550 30.43 33.08 -2.98
#